data_AF-A0A831T070-F1
#
_entry.id   AF-A0A831T070-F1
#
_cell.length_a   1.000
_cell.length_b   1.000
_cell.length_c   1.000
_cell.angle_alpha   90.00
_cell.angle_beta   90.00
_cell.angle_gamma   90.00
#
_symmetry.space_group_name_H-M   'P 1'
#
loop_
_entity.id
_entity.type
_entity.pdbx_description
1 polymer ?
#
loop_
_entity_poly.entity_id
_entity_poly.type
_entity_poly.pdbx_seq_one_letter_code
_entity_poly.pdbx_strand_id
1 'polypeptide(L)'
;MYKAYYLITWREGFADLLRSRGLEEVAEQYPNRTVVAISQGGFGEGVVDYSEQVKLKFLEYISSIYSIQLPLSEETFDNLFELEEPDDFVDLDERESLYTA
;
A
#
# COMPACT_ATOMS: atom_id res chain seq x y z
N MET A 1 20.04 -0.94 -0.59
CA MET A 1 18.93 -1.30 -1.51
C MET A 1 17.94 -0.15 -1.43
N TYR A 2 17.59 0.47 -2.55
CA TYR A 2 16.67 1.62 -2.54
C TYR A 2 15.25 1.13 -2.23
N LYS A 3 14.45 1.88 -1.48
CA LYS A 3 13.04 1.58 -1.22
C LYS A 3 12.20 2.72 -1.77
N ALA A 4 11.11 2.38 -2.44
CA ALA A 4 10.08 3.35 -2.75
C ALA A 4 8.97 3.26 -1.70
N TYR A 5 8.43 4.41 -1.32
CA TYR A 5 7.38 4.55 -0.33
C TYR A 5 6.13 5.06 -1.00
N TYR A 6 4.98 4.51 -0.60
CA TYR A 6 3.68 4.95 -1.07
C TYR A 6 2.73 5.04 0.10
N LEU A 7 1.71 5.86 -0.06
CA LEU A 7 0.61 5.96 0.87
C LEU A 7 -0.64 5.36 0.21
N ILE A 8 -1.31 4.49 0.95
CA ILE A 8 -2.57 3.88 0.52
C ILE A 8 -3.69 4.34 1.43
N THR A 9 -4.68 5.01 0.86
CA THR A 9 -5.88 5.45 1.59
C THR A 9 -7.04 4.53 1.24
N TRP A 10 -7.74 4.03 2.26
CA TRP A 10 -8.93 3.19 2.06
C TRP A 10 -10.08 4.04 1.52
N ARG A 11 -10.88 3.50 0.61
CA ARG A 11 -12.15 4.09 0.15
C ARG A 11 -13.33 3.45 0.88
N GLU A 12 -14.47 4.15 0.86
CA GLU A 12 -15.69 3.70 1.55
C GLU A 12 -16.14 2.32 1.04
N GLY A 13 -15.98 2.05 -0.26
CA GLY A 13 -16.30 0.75 -0.86
C GLY A 13 -15.56 -0.43 -0.22
N PHE A 14 -14.34 -0.23 0.28
CA PHE A 14 -13.64 -1.27 1.03
C PHE A 14 -14.20 -1.47 2.43
N ALA A 15 -14.59 -0.40 3.12
CA ALA A 15 -15.25 -0.49 4.41
C ALA A 15 -16.60 -1.23 4.30
N ASP A 16 -17.39 -0.93 3.26
CA ASP A 16 -18.65 -1.63 2.98
C ASP A 16 -18.43 -3.11 2.68
N LEU A 17 -17.39 -3.44 1.91
CA LEU A 17 -17.00 -4.82 1.69
C LEU A 17 -16.69 -5.52 3.01
N LEU A 18 -15.89 -4.92 3.89
CA LEU A 18 -15.56 -5.49 5.20
C LEU A 18 -16.81 -5.70 6.07
N ARG A 19 -17.73 -4.72 6.13
CA ARG A 19 -19.02 -4.86 6.82
C ARG A 19 -19.83 -6.04 6.26
N SER A 20 -19.90 -6.19 4.94
CA SER A 20 -20.61 -7.31 4.30
C SER A 20 -20.04 -8.69 4.65
N ARG A 21 -18.79 -8.74 5.13
CA ARG A 21 -18.09 -9.95 5.55
C ARG A 21 -18.12 -10.18 7.07
N GLY A 22 -18.84 -9.34 7.83
CA GLY A 22 -18.90 -9.43 9.29
C GLY A 22 -17.61 -8.97 9.97
N LEU A 23 -16.88 -8.04 9.34
CA LEU A 23 -15.67 -7.42 9.86
C LEU A 23 -15.93 -5.96 10.26
N GLU A 24 -17.01 -5.70 11.00
CA GLU A 24 -17.46 -4.36 11.37
C GLU A 24 -16.38 -3.58 12.15
N GLU A 25 -15.73 -4.21 13.13
CA GLU A 25 -14.67 -3.57 13.93
C GLU A 25 -13.47 -3.13 13.07
N VAL A 26 -13.20 -3.83 11.98
CA VAL A 26 -12.15 -3.44 11.02
C VAL A 26 -12.64 -2.31 10.14
N ALA A 27 -13.90 -2.38 9.68
CA ALA A 27 -14.51 -1.35 8.85
C ALA A 27 -14.62 0.00 9.57
N GLU A 28 -14.72 0.02 10.91
CA GLU A 28 -14.69 1.24 11.72
C GLU A 28 -13.36 2.00 11.67
N GLN A 29 -12.28 1.35 11.22
CA GLN A 29 -11.00 2.03 10.98
C GLN A 29 -11.04 2.93 9.74
N TYR A 30 -12.11 2.87 8.95
CA TYR A 30 -12.30 3.75 7.81
C TYR A 30 -12.62 5.20 8.23
N PRO A 31 -12.00 6.23 7.60
CA PRO A 31 -10.91 6.12 6.61
C PRO A 31 -9.57 5.74 7.28
N ASN A 32 -8.86 4.78 6.68
CA ASN A 32 -7.54 4.35 7.13
C ASN A 32 -6.48 4.72 6.09
N ARG A 33 -5.26 5.03 6.56
CA ARG A 33 -4.11 5.38 5.73
C ARG A 33 -2.93 4.49 6.10
N THR A 34 -2.38 3.78 5.12
CA THR A 34 -1.27 2.84 5.30
C THR A 34 -0.07 3.28 4.48
N VAL A 35 1.07 3.47 5.13
CA VAL A 35 2.34 3.67 4.43
C VAL A 35 2.90 2.30 4.06
N VAL A 36 3.23 2.11 2.78
CA VAL A 36 3.83 0.89 2.27
C VAL A 36 5.21 1.19 1.69
N ALA A 37 6.13 0.23 1.83
CA ALA A 37 7.46 0.32 1.27
C ALA A 37 7.73 -0.89 0.38
N ILE A 38 8.30 -0.66 -0.80
CA ILE A 38 8.69 -1.71 -1.74
C ILE A 38 10.16 -1.56 -2.12
N SER A 39 10.92 -2.65 -2.05
CA SER A 39 12.33 -2.64 -2.43
C SER A 39 12.51 -2.50 -3.94
N GLN A 40 13.34 -1.55 -4.32
CA GLN A 40 13.74 -1.24 -5.69
C GLN A 40 15.07 -1.97 -5.96
N GLY A 41 15.07 -2.97 -6.84
CA GLY A 41 16.32 -3.66 -7.21
C GLY A 41 16.27 -5.16 -7.54
N GLY A 42 15.10 -5.73 -7.84
CA GLY A 42 15.00 -7.14 -8.29
C GLY A 42 14.36 -7.32 -9.67
N PHE A 43 13.94 -6.22 -10.28
CA PHE A 43 13.14 -6.23 -11.49
C PHE A 43 14.03 -5.76 -12.63
N GLY A 44 14.27 -6.64 -13.60
CA GLY A 44 15.15 -6.37 -14.73
C GLY A 44 14.84 -5.03 -15.38
N GLU A 45 15.87 -4.38 -15.91
CA GLU A 45 15.80 -3.14 -16.71
C GLU A 45 14.60 -3.21 -17.66
N GLY A 46 13.45 -2.63 -17.29
CA GLY A 46 12.22 -2.78 -18.07
C GLY A 46 10.92 -2.88 -17.28
N VAL A 47 10.91 -2.82 -15.95
CA VAL A 47 9.63 -2.70 -15.21
C VAL A 47 9.23 -1.24 -15.10
N VAL A 48 8.29 -0.88 -15.99
CA VAL A 48 7.88 0.49 -16.33
C VAL A 48 6.84 1.07 -15.38
N ASP A 49 6.24 0.27 -14.47
CA ASP A 49 5.26 0.79 -13.51
C ASP A 49 5.41 0.19 -12.11
N TYR A 50 6.00 0.95 -11.19
CA TYR A 50 6.08 0.57 -9.78
C TYR A 50 4.74 0.73 -9.07
N SER A 51 3.87 1.61 -9.56
CA SER A 51 2.56 1.87 -8.97
C SER A 51 1.65 0.64 -9.14
N GLU A 52 1.61 0.06 -10.35
CA GLU A 52 0.85 -1.16 -10.64
C GLU A 52 1.26 -2.30 -9.70
N GLN A 53 2.56 -2.55 -9.55
CA GLN A 53 3.05 -3.60 -8.66
C GLN A 53 2.67 -3.37 -7.20
N VAL A 54 2.70 -2.12 -6.73
CA VAL A 54 2.30 -1.78 -5.37
C VAL A 54 0.81 -2.06 -5.17
N LYS A 55 -0.04 -1.67 -6.12
CA LYS A 55 -1.47 -1.96 -6.09
C LYS A 55 -1.73 -3.46 -5.98
N LEU A 56 -1.15 -4.25 -6.88
CA LEU A 56 -1.36 -5.71 -6.92
C LEU A 56 -0.85 -6.40 -5.65
N LYS A 57 0.36 -6.07 -5.19
CA LYS A 57 0.92 -6.64 -3.94
C LYS A 57 0.12 -6.24 -2.71
N PHE A 58 -0.41 -5.02 -2.68
CA PHE A 58 -1.28 -4.59 -1.59
C PHE A 58 -2.60 -5.34 -1.58
N LEU A 59 -3.20 -5.59 -2.75
CA LEU A 59 -4.40 -6.43 -2.87
C LEU A 59 -4.14 -7.86 -2.37
N GLU A 60 -3.00 -8.45 -2.70
CA GLU A 60 -2.59 -9.77 -2.17
C GLU A 60 -2.45 -9.74 -0.64
N TYR A 61 -1.74 -8.74 -0.12
CA TYR A 61 -1.53 -8.55 1.32
C TYR A 61 -2.87 -8.41 2.06
N ILE A 62 -3.75 -7.51 1.61
CA ILE A 62 -5.01 -7.20 2.29
C ILE A 62 -5.99 -8.37 2.20
N SER A 63 -6.00 -9.08 1.06
CA SER A 63 -6.76 -10.33 0.88
C SER A 63 -6.34 -11.38 1.88
N SER A 64 -5.03 -11.54 2.11
CA SER A 64 -4.49 -12.46 3.12
C SER A 64 -4.84 -12.03 4.54
N ILE A 65 -4.70 -10.75 4.87
CA ILE A 65 -4.91 -10.24 6.25
C ILE A 65 -6.37 -10.43 6.68
N TYR A 66 -7.33 -10.13 5.81
CA TYR A 66 -8.76 -10.23 6.14
C TYR A 66 -9.43 -11.50 5.63
N SER A 67 -8.65 -12.44 5.06
CA SER A 67 -9.17 -13.68 4.48
C SER A 67 -10.30 -13.44 3.45
N ILE A 68 -10.18 -12.37 2.67
CA ILE A 68 -11.09 -12.02 1.57
C ILE A 68 -10.40 -12.33 0.24
N GLN A 69 -11.18 -12.65 -0.79
CA GLN A 69 -10.63 -12.87 -2.14
C GLN A 69 -10.98 -11.66 -3.01
N LEU A 70 -10.01 -10.76 -3.19
CA LEU A 70 -10.10 -9.65 -4.13
C LEU A 70 -9.49 -10.07 -5.47
N PRO A 71 -10.10 -9.73 -6.61
CA PRO A 71 -9.44 -9.85 -7.91
C PRO A 71 -8.14 -9.03 -7.93
N LEU A 72 -7.06 -9.62 -8.43
CA LEU A 72 -5.77 -8.93 -8.57
C LEU A 72 -5.76 -8.10 -9.86
N SER A 73 -6.37 -6.93 -9.80
CA SER A 73 -6.36 -5.95 -10.89
C SER A 73 -6.26 -4.52 -10.38
N GLU A 74 -5.68 -3.63 -11.18
CA GLU A 74 -5.65 -2.19 -10.86
C GLU A 74 -7.05 -1.62 -10.67
N GLU A 75 -8.01 -2.01 -11.52
CA GLU A 75 -9.40 -1.57 -11.39
C GLU A 75 -9.99 -1.94 -10.01
N THR A 76 -9.69 -3.14 -9.50
CA THR A 76 -10.13 -3.54 -8.17
C THR A 76 -9.50 -2.67 -7.09
N PHE A 77 -8.20 -2.37 -7.24
CA PHE A 77 -7.51 -1.48 -6.33
C PHE A 77 -8.13 -0.07 -6.36
N ASP A 78 -8.26 0.54 -7.53
CA ASP A 78 -8.68 1.93 -7.68
C ASP A 78 -10.13 2.15 -7.20
N ASN A 79 -10.97 1.12 -7.23
CA ASN A 79 -12.32 1.15 -6.67
C ASN A 79 -12.35 1.10 -5.12
N LEU A 80 -11.36 0.45 -4.50
CA LEU A 80 -11.34 0.16 -3.06
C LEU A 80 -10.32 1.03 -2.29
N PHE A 81 -9.34 1.57 -2.98
CA PHE A 81 -8.18 2.26 -2.41
C PHE A 81 -7.75 3.43 -3.31
N GLU A 82 -6.93 4.29 -2.74
CA GLU A 82 -6.21 5.35 -3.43
C GLU A 82 -4.72 5.18 -3.16
N LEU A 83 -3.89 5.34 -4.20
CA LEU A 83 -2.44 5.29 -4.10
C LEU A 83 -1.88 6.70 -4.31
N GLU A 84 -1.09 7.16 -3.35
CA GLU A 84 -0.41 8.45 -3.39
C GLU A 84 1.10 8.22 -3.27
N GLU A 85 1.87 8.85 -4.15
CA GLU A 85 3.32 8.98 -3.99
C GLU A 85 3.62 10.18 -3.08
N PRO A 86 4.42 10.02 -2.02
CA PRO A 86 4.80 11.15 -1.18
C PRO A 86 5.72 12.11 -1.96
N ASP A 87 5.39 13.40 -1.97
CA ASP A 87 6.22 14.45 -2.60
C ASP A 87 7.59 14.59 -1.94
N ASP A 88 7.67 14.36 -0.63
CA ASP A 88 8.89 14.42 0.15
C ASP A 88 8.90 13.30 1.19
N PHE A 89 10.06 12.67 1.36
CA PHE A 89 10.28 11.60 2.33
C PHE A 89 11.50 11.92 3.17
N VAL A 90 11.30 12.01 4.49
CA VAL A 90 12.36 12.33 5.45
C VAL A 90 12.51 11.18 6.43
N ASP A 91 13.59 10.41 6.30
CA ASP A 91 14.03 9.47 7.34
C ASP A 91 14.81 10.23 8.42
N LEU A 92 14.29 10.24 9.65
CA LEU A 92 14.90 10.96 10.78
C LEU A 92 16.01 10.17 11.45
N ASP A 93 16.03 8.84 11.33
CA ASP A 93 17.03 7.97 11.94
C ASP A 93 18.25 7.78 11.02
N GLU A 94 18.08 7.91 9.70
CA GLU A 94 19.19 7.81 8.74
C GLU A 94 20.17 9.01 8.84
N ARG A 95 19.74 10.14 9.41
CA ARG A 95 20.57 11.35 9.58
C ARG A 95 21.67 11.24 10.65
N GLU A 96 21.56 10.35 11.63
CA GLU A 96 22.57 10.24 12.69
C GLU A 96 23.89 9.61 12.21
N SER A 97 23.88 8.89 11.08
CA SER A 97 25.09 8.22 10.55
C SER A 97 26.09 9.16 9.86
N LEU A 98 25.73 10.43 9.62
CA LEU A 98 26.62 11.41 8.95
C LEU A 98 27.40 12.31 9.93
N TYR A 99 27.09 12.29 11.23
CA TYR A 99 27.78 13.10 12.24
C TYR A 99 28.81 12.33 13.08
N THR A 100 29.10 11.08 12.70
CA THR A 100 30.14 10.26 13.36
C THR A 100 31.31 9.99 12.40
N ALA A 101 31.93 11.06 11.89
CA ALA A 101 33.18 11.01 11.11
C ALA A 101 34.22 11.96 11.70
#